data_AF-A0AAU5GIQ7-F1
#
_entry.id   AF-A0AAU5GIQ7-F1
#
_cell.length_a   1.000
_cell.length_b   1.000
_cell.length_c   1.000
_cell.angle_alpha   90.00
_cell.angle_beta   90.00
_cell.angle_gamma   90.00
#
_symmetry.space_group_name_H-M   'P 1'
#
loop_
_entity.id
_entity.type
_entity.pdbx_description
1 polymer ?
#
loop_
_entity_poly.entity_id
_entity_poly.type
_entity_poly.pdbx_seq_one_letter_code
_entity_poly.pdbx_strand_id
1 'polypeptide(L)'
;MRQIPVDTSAATVMIAKAPQPKVKDRRTGEIALDKDGVILMTVEVMFSTADEVEILKLTVPQPGVSEDLAMGTPVALTGLVASAWENEFNGQKRHGIAFRAVAVTSLAAAASKPKAA
;
A
#
# COMPACT_ATOMS: atom_id res chain seq x y z
N MET A 1 -18.60 1.80 -6.61
CA MET A 1 -18.34 0.52 -5.89
C MET A 1 -18.20 0.82 -4.42
N ARG A 2 -18.71 -0.05 -3.54
CA ARG A 2 -18.71 0.17 -2.10
C ARG A 2 -17.28 0.05 -1.55
N GLN A 3 -16.86 1.01 -0.75
CA GLN A 3 -15.64 0.90 0.05
C GLN A 3 -15.98 0.16 1.36
N ILE A 4 -15.16 -0.82 1.70
CA ILE A 4 -15.32 -1.65 2.89
C ILE A 4 -14.10 -1.35 3.79
N PRO A 5 -14.29 -0.71 4.95
CA PRO A 5 -13.21 -0.54 5.92
C PRO A 5 -12.64 -1.90 6.33
N VAL A 6 -11.31 -1.99 6.40
CA VAL A 6 -10.61 -3.19 6.86
C VAL A 6 -10.10 -2.94 8.27
N ASP A 7 -10.47 -3.80 9.22
CA ASP A 7 -9.90 -3.76 10.56
C ASP A 7 -8.49 -4.35 10.55
N THR A 8 -7.53 -3.59 11.08
CA THR A 8 -6.12 -3.99 11.16
C THR A 8 -5.66 -4.18 12.60
N SER A 9 -6.57 -4.14 13.58
CA SER A 9 -6.25 -4.15 15.02
C SER A 9 -5.51 -5.42 15.46
N ALA A 10 -5.89 -6.57 14.92
CA ALA A 10 -5.25 -7.87 15.20
C ALA A 10 -4.18 -8.26 14.16
N ALA A 11 -3.86 -7.38 13.21
CA ALA A 11 -2.96 -7.70 12.11
C ALA A 11 -1.51 -7.29 12.41
N THR A 12 -0.56 -8.16 12.08
CA THR A 12 0.85 -7.80 11.96
C THR A 12 1.15 -7.49 10.50
N VAL A 13 1.72 -6.31 10.23
CA VAL A 13 1.98 -5.85 8.87
C VAL A 13 3.46 -5.50 8.68
N MET A 14 4.05 -6.03 7.61
CA MET A 14 5.43 -5.75 7.21
C MET A 14 5.51 -5.43 5.72
N ILE A 15 6.46 -4.59 5.33
CA ILE A 15 6.73 -4.32 3.92
C ILE A 15 7.24 -5.60 3.23
N ALA A 16 6.57 -6.04 2.18
CA ALA A 16 7.00 -7.19 1.37
C ALA A 16 7.91 -6.75 0.20
N LYS A 17 7.70 -5.52 -0.30
CA LYS A 17 8.54 -4.90 -1.33
C LYS A 17 8.59 -3.40 -1.11
N ALA A 18 9.76 -2.80 -1.31
CA ALA A 18 9.95 -1.35 -1.20
C ALA A 18 8.88 -0.59 -2.00
N PRO A 19 8.27 0.48 -1.45
CA PRO A 19 7.29 1.31 -2.15
C PRO A 19 7.83 1.83 -3.48
N GLN A 20 6.97 1.89 -4.50
CA GLN A 20 7.33 2.41 -5.83
C GLN A 20 6.20 3.29 -6.38
N PRO A 21 6.49 4.29 -7.23
CA PRO A 21 5.46 5.00 -7.98
C PRO A 21 4.56 4.03 -8.73
N LYS A 22 3.25 4.22 -8.60
CA LYS A 22 2.26 3.40 -9.29
C LYS A 22 2.25 3.80 -10.76
N VAL A 23 2.59 2.86 -11.63
CA VAL A 23 2.54 3.07 -13.09
C VAL A 23 1.10 2.88 -13.58
N LYS A 24 0.54 3.92 -14.20
CA LYS A 24 -0.78 3.91 -14.83
C LYS A 24 -0.74 3.23 -16.20
N ASP A 25 0.26 3.57 -17.02
CA ASP A 25 0.51 2.94 -18.31
C ASP A 25 1.96 2.43 -18.39
N ARG A 26 2.10 1.10 -18.50
CA ARG A 26 3.40 0.43 -18.55
C ARG A 26 4.15 0.64 -19.87
N ARG A 27 3.49 1.03 -20.97
CA ARG A 27 4.15 1.30 -22.25
C ARG A 27 4.85 2.65 -22.23
N THR A 28 4.22 3.65 -21.63
CA THR A 28 4.72 5.03 -21.61
C THR A 28 5.49 5.35 -20.34
N GLY A 29 5.28 4.60 -19.26
CA GLY A 29 5.82 4.91 -17.95
C GLY A 29 5.04 6.00 -17.21
N GLU A 30 3.84 6.37 -17.69
CA GLU A 30 3.00 7.37 -17.05
C GLU A 30 2.69 6.97 -15.61
N ILE A 31 3.00 7.87 -14.67
CA ILE A 31 2.74 7.68 -13.24
C ILE A 31 1.29 8.04 -12.92
N ALA A 32 0.66 7.19 -12.11
CA ALA A 32 -0.70 7.42 -11.65
C ALA A 32 -0.72 8.58 -10.65
N LEU A 33 -1.60 9.54 -10.88
CA LEU A 33 -1.91 10.63 -9.97
C LEU A 33 -3.32 10.42 -9.39
N ASP A 34 -3.56 10.95 -8.19
CA ASP A 34 -4.90 11.08 -7.66
C ASP A 34 -5.62 12.32 -8.21
N LYS A 35 -6.84 12.55 -7.72
CA LYS A 35 -7.70 13.67 -8.14
C LYS A 35 -7.10 15.05 -7.87
N ASP A 36 -6.17 15.14 -6.92
CA ASP A 36 -5.53 16.38 -6.49
C ASP A 36 -4.14 16.54 -7.14
N GLY A 37 -3.78 15.64 -8.06
CA GLY A 37 -2.51 15.64 -8.78
C GLY A 37 -1.35 15.01 -8.01
N VAL A 38 -1.62 14.36 -6.87
CA VAL A 38 -0.59 13.73 -6.04
C VAL A 38 -0.20 12.37 -6.61
N ILE A 39 1.11 12.09 -6.65
CA ILE A 39 1.63 10.78 -7.08
C ILE A 39 1.04 9.67 -6.19
N LEU A 40 0.52 8.63 -6.84
CA LEU A 40 0.12 7.40 -6.17
C LEU A 40 1.29 6.43 -6.12
N MET A 41 1.46 5.79 -4.98
CA MET A 41 2.43 4.73 -4.73
C MET A 41 1.75 3.37 -4.74
N THR A 42 2.48 2.36 -5.19
CA THR A 42 2.18 0.96 -4.93
C THR A 42 3.04 0.50 -3.76
N VAL A 43 2.38 0.01 -2.70
CA VAL A 43 3.05 -0.57 -1.53
C VAL A 43 2.59 -2.01 -1.40
N GLU A 44 3.53 -2.96 -1.37
CA GLU A 44 3.20 -4.37 -1.15
C GLU A 44 3.56 -4.74 0.28
N VAL A 45 2.59 -5.26 1.03
CA VAL A 45 2.74 -5.62 2.44
C VAL A 45 2.39 -7.09 2.65
N MET A 46 3.13 -7.74 3.52
CA MET A 46 2.68 -8.96 4.16
C MET A 46 1.72 -8.57 5.28
N PHE A 47 0.49 -9.08 5.21
CA PHE A 47 -0.58 -8.86 6.16
C PHE A 47 -0.89 -10.20 6.83
N SER A 48 -0.57 -10.29 8.11
CA SER A 48 -0.69 -11.53 8.89
C SER A 48 -1.74 -11.35 9.98
N THR A 49 -2.67 -12.29 10.04
CA THR A 49 -3.68 -12.44 11.09
C THR A 49 -3.51 -13.79 11.80
N ALA A 50 -4.35 -14.10 12.78
CA ALA A 50 -4.28 -15.40 13.46
C ALA A 50 -4.55 -16.58 12.52
N ASP A 51 -5.39 -16.39 11.50
CA ASP A 51 -5.88 -17.46 10.63
C ASP A 51 -5.13 -17.51 9.29
N GLU A 52 -4.64 -16.37 8.80
CA GLU A 52 -4.12 -16.25 7.44
C GLU A 52 -2.99 -15.22 7.31
N VAL A 53 -2.09 -15.48 6.35
CA VAL A 53 -1.06 -14.54 5.89
C VAL A 53 -1.20 -14.32 4.39
N GLU A 54 -1.36 -13.06 3.99
CA GLU A 54 -1.49 -12.65 2.58
C GLU A 54 -0.52 -11.55 2.20
N ILE A 55 -0.22 -11.42 0.90
CA ILE A 55 0.44 -10.23 0.36
C ILE A 55 -0.61 -9.29 -0.24
N LEU A 56 -0.76 -8.11 0.36
CA LEU A 56 -1.68 -7.07 -0.11
C LEU A 56 -0.93 -6.02 -0.93
N LYS A 57 -1.50 -5.66 -2.09
CA LYS A 57 -1.02 -4.57 -2.93
C LYS A 57 -1.87 -3.32 -2.72
N LEU A 58 -1.31 -2.36 -2.00
CA LEU A 58 -1.97 -1.12 -1.61
C LEU A 58 -1.70 0.00 -2.61
N THR A 59 -2.70 0.84 -2.85
CA THR A 59 -2.52 2.16 -3.46
C THR A 59 -2.55 3.22 -2.36
N VAL A 60 -1.54 4.10 -2.32
CA VAL A 60 -1.37 5.09 -1.25
C VAL A 60 -0.88 6.41 -1.87
N PRO A 61 -1.41 7.59 -1.51
CA PRO A 61 -0.80 8.86 -1.93
C PRO A 61 0.62 8.97 -1.39
N GLN A 62 1.58 9.47 -2.18
CA GLN A 62 2.99 9.54 -1.80
C GLN A 62 3.24 10.24 -0.45
N PRO A 63 2.58 11.37 -0.10
CA PRO A 63 2.77 12.00 1.21
C PRO A 63 2.35 11.12 2.40
N GLY A 64 1.55 10.08 2.16
CA GLY A 64 1.13 9.12 3.18
C GLY A 64 2.08 7.95 3.37
N VAL A 65 3.19 7.87 2.64
CA VAL A 65 4.15 6.76 2.75
C VAL A 65 5.39 7.24 3.50
N SER A 66 5.76 6.58 4.60
CA SER A 66 7.03 6.86 5.28
C SER A 66 8.23 6.70 4.34
N GLU A 67 9.25 7.52 4.55
CA GLU A 67 10.53 7.40 3.86
C GLU A 67 11.27 6.11 4.28
N ASP A 68 12.21 5.68 3.43
CA ASP A 68 13.13 4.57 3.67
C ASP A 68 12.49 3.21 4.05
N LEU A 69 11.23 3.00 3.67
CA LEU A 69 10.56 1.70 3.85
C LEU A 69 11.21 0.62 2.97
N ALA A 70 11.85 -0.35 3.61
CA ALA A 70 12.45 -1.51 2.97
C ALA A 70 11.70 -2.81 3.35
N MET A 71 11.95 -3.89 2.61
CA MET A 71 11.39 -5.21 2.92
C MET A 71 11.67 -5.60 4.39
N GLY A 72 10.66 -6.14 5.06
CA GLY A 72 10.71 -6.50 6.48
C GLY A 72 10.42 -5.36 7.46
N THR A 73 10.35 -4.11 7.00
CA THR A 73 10.00 -2.98 7.88
C THR A 73 8.59 -3.16 8.44
N PRO A 74 8.38 -3.20 9.77
CA PRO A 74 7.04 -3.25 10.35
C PRO A 74 6.34 -1.92 10.14
N VAL A 75 5.05 -1.95 9.78
CA VAL A 75 4.28 -0.74 9.45
C VAL A 75 2.87 -0.78 10.03
N ALA A 76 2.29 0.40 10.26
CA ALA A 76 0.85 0.56 10.48
C ALA A 76 0.17 1.06 9.20
N LEU A 77 -1.06 0.61 8.99
CA LEU A 77 -1.91 1.03 7.87
C LEU A 77 -3.02 1.94 8.38
N THR A 78 -3.10 3.16 7.85
CA THR A 78 -4.16 4.11 8.24
C THR A 78 -5.22 4.19 7.14
N GLY A 79 -6.48 4.07 7.52
CA GLY A 79 -7.61 4.23 6.61
C GLY A 79 -7.65 3.18 5.49
N LEU A 80 -7.29 1.94 5.79
CA LEU A 80 -7.33 0.84 4.82
C LEU A 80 -8.78 0.53 4.43
N VAL A 81 -9.04 0.59 3.13
CA VAL A 81 -10.33 0.21 2.54
C VAL A 81 -10.12 -0.78 1.40
N ALA A 82 -11.01 -1.75 1.33
CA ALA A 82 -11.15 -2.66 0.21
C ALA A 82 -12.28 -2.21 -0.71
N SER A 83 -12.14 -2.44 -2.01
CA SER A 83 -13.21 -2.21 -2.98
C SER A 83 -13.13 -3.26 -4.08
N ALA A 84 -14.23 -3.96 -4.33
CA ALA A 84 -14.33 -4.79 -5.52
C ALA A 84 -14.22 -3.92 -6.77
N TRP A 85 -13.64 -4.48 -7.84
CA TRP A 85 -13.64 -3.89 -9.16
C TRP A 85 -13.86 -4.95 -10.22
N GLU A 86 -14.47 -4.52 -11.33
CA GLU A 86 -14.63 -5.30 -12.54
C GLU A 86 -14.22 -4.40 -13.71
N ASN A 87 -13.51 -4.95 -14.68
CA ASN A 87 -13.11 -4.26 -15.90
C ASN A 87 -13.11 -5.23 -17.07
N GLU A 88 -13.34 -4.74 -18.27
CA GLU A 88 -13.19 -5.52 -19.49
C GLU A 88 -11.92 -5.09 -20.22
N PHE A 89 -11.03 -6.04 -20.51
CA PHE A 89 -9.79 -5.77 -21.23
C PHE A 89 -9.64 -6.75 -22.38
N ASN A 90 -9.61 -6.25 -23.61
CA ASN A 90 -9.61 -7.05 -24.84
C ASN A 90 -10.74 -8.10 -24.88
N GLY A 91 -11.95 -7.73 -24.46
CA GLY A 91 -13.11 -8.64 -24.41
C GLY A 91 -13.07 -9.69 -23.30
N GLN A 92 -12.05 -9.71 -22.44
CA GLN A 92 -12.01 -10.55 -21.25
C GLN A 92 -12.41 -9.74 -20.01
N LYS A 93 -13.43 -10.23 -19.28
CA LYS A 93 -13.79 -9.69 -17.97
C LYS A 93 -12.71 -10.03 -16.95
N ARG A 94 -12.19 -9.01 -16.29
CA ARG A 94 -11.28 -9.09 -15.15
C ARG A 94 -11.98 -8.52 -13.94
N HIS A 95 -11.71 -9.09 -12.78
CA HIS A 95 -12.23 -8.59 -11.51
C HIS A 95 -11.19 -8.77 -10.42
N GLY A 96 -11.42 -8.13 -9.29
CA GLY A 96 -10.59 -8.33 -8.11
C GLY A 96 -10.95 -7.36 -6.99
N ILE A 97 -10.10 -7.35 -5.96
CA ILE A 97 -10.18 -6.41 -4.85
C ILE A 97 -9.03 -5.41 -4.99
N ALA A 98 -9.37 -4.12 -4.90
CA ALA A 98 -8.42 -3.04 -4.78
C ALA A 98 -8.31 -2.64 -3.31
N PHE A 99 -7.08 -2.52 -2.83
CA PHE A 99 -6.80 -1.98 -1.50
C PHE A 99 -6.24 -0.58 -1.61
N ARG A 100 -6.82 0.35 -0.85
CA ARG A 100 -6.34 1.73 -0.74
C ARG A 100 -6.15 2.06 0.73
N ALA A 101 -5.04 2.71 1.06
CA ALA A 101 -4.81 3.26 2.38
C ALA A 101 -4.59 4.77 2.27
N VAL A 102 -4.84 5.48 3.37
CA VAL A 102 -4.50 6.90 3.52
C VAL A 102 -2.99 7.04 3.79
N ALA A 103 -2.44 6.19 4.67
CA ALA A 103 -1.03 6.20 5.00
C ALA A 103 -0.48 4.81 5.34
N VAL A 104 0.84 4.64 5.12
CA VAL A 104 1.66 3.51 5.53
C VAL A 104 2.85 4.08 6.30
N THR A 105 2.83 3.87 7.61
CA THR A 105 3.80 4.50 8.52
C THR A 105 4.72 3.45 9.14
N SER A 106 6.03 3.71 9.13
CA SER A 106 7.01 2.85 9.81
C SER A 106 6.71 2.74 11.30
N LEU A 107 6.76 1.51 11.83
CA LEU A 107 6.77 1.21 13.26
C LEU A 107 8.19 0.94 13.78
N ALA A 108 9.19 0.92 12.91
CA ALA A 108 10.57 0.87 13.32
C ALA A 108 10.92 2.22 13.97
N ALA A 109 11.00 2.23 15.30
CA ALA A 109 11.33 3.42 16.08
C ALA A 109 12.61 4.08 15.54
N ALA A 110 12.66 5.41 15.64
CA ALA A 110 13.78 6.30 15.31
C ALA A 110 15.10 5.89 15.99
N ALA A 111 15.76 4.84 15.47
CA ALA A 111 17.03 4.31 15.94
C ALA A 111 18.22 5.09 15.35
N SER A 112 18.06 6.38 15.07
CA SER A 112 19.13 7.25 14.57
C SER A 112 19.17 8.59 15.31
N LYS A 113 19.54 8.53 16.59
CA LYS A 113 20.46 9.53 17.13
C LYS A 113 21.74 8.82 17.55
N PRO A 114 22.87 9.00 16.83
CA PRO A 114 24.14 8.58 17.37
C PRO A 114 24.39 9.42 18.62
N LYS A 115 24.55 8.75 19.77
CA LYS A 115 25.09 9.36 20.97
C LYS A 115 26.51 9.80 20.63
N ALA A 116 26.71 11.10 20.44
CA ALA A 116 28.05 11.67 20.29
C ALA A 116 28.90 11.25 21.49
N ALA A 117 30.05 10.65 21.21
CA ALA A 117 31.13 10.37 22.15
C ALA A 117 32.28 11.34 21.86
#